data_AF-A0A3C1A3G5-F1
#
_entry.id   AF-A0A3C1A3G5-F1
#
_cell.length_a   1.000
_cell.length_b   1.000
_cell.length_c   1.000
_cell.angle_alpha   90.00
_cell.angle_beta   90.00
_cell.angle_gamma   90.00
#
_symmetry.space_group_name_H-M   'P 1'
#
loop_
_entity.id
_entity.type
_entity.pdbx_description
1 polymer ?
#
loop_
_entity_poly.entity_id
_entity_poly.type
_entity_poly.pdbx_seq_one_letter_code
_entity_poly.pdbx_strand_id
1 'polypeptide(L)'
;AFEKLEALRYVGMLRPGGVAIVGDQSIPPLSVSSGDDRYPDDEQVRFTLNKVTEKIHFIPSISLAEELGSARVHNIVLLGALSTFIEDVAPDTWLEAIETRVPERFVELNRRAFGTGREAVQPTIS
;
A
#
# COMPACT_ATOMS: atom_id res chain seq x y z
N ALA A 1 1.04 -4.89 0.40
CA ALA A 1 1.71 -5.02 1.71
C ALA A 1 1.73 -3.64 2.37
N PHE A 2 1.60 -3.58 3.69
CA PHE A 2 1.63 -2.35 4.48
C PHE A 2 3.03 -1.77 4.67
N GLU A 3 4.07 -2.58 4.44
CA GLU A 3 5.47 -2.26 4.74
C GLU A 3 6.42 -3.07 3.82
N LYS A 4 7.67 -2.61 3.62
CA LYS A 4 8.62 -3.19 2.64
C LYS A 4 9.06 -4.63 2.95
N LEU A 5 9.43 -4.98 4.19
CA LEU A 5 9.75 -6.36 4.58
C LEU A 5 8.53 -7.27 4.47
N GLU A 6 7.34 -6.77 4.77
CA GLU A 6 6.12 -7.54 4.51
C GLU A 6 5.97 -7.86 3.02
N ALA A 7 6.24 -6.89 2.13
CA ALA A 7 6.23 -7.13 0.68
C ALA A 7 7.22 -8.23 0.29
N LEU A 8 8.45 -8.19 0.82
CA LEU A 8 9.46 -9.21 0.54
C LEU A 8 9.06 -10.60 1.06
N ARG A 9 8.42 -10.67 2.23
CA ARG A 9 7.95 -11.94 2.81
C ARG A 9 6.90 -12.63 1.94
N TYR A 10 6.03 -11.86 1.29
CA TYR A 10 4.90 -12.38 0.52
C TYR A 10 5.09 -12.32 -1.00
N VAL A 11 6.22 -11.80 -1.51
CA VAL A 11 6.45 -11.65 -2.96
C VAL A 11 6.28 -12.96 -3.73
N GLY A 12 6.63 -14.11 -3.14
CA GLY A 12 6.45 -15.42 -3.76
C GLY A 12 4.99 -15.84 -3.97
N MET A 13 4.04 -15.17 -3.32
CA MET A 13 2.60 -15.39 -3.51
C MET A 13 2.00 -14.48 -4.60
N LEU A 14 2.76 -13.48 -5.06
CA LEU A 14 2.33 -12.61 -6.15
C LEU A 14 2.46 -13.37 -7.47
N ARG A 15 1.39 -13.41 -8.26
CA ARG A 15 1.46 -14.00 -9.61
C ARG A 15 2.48 -13.23 -10.47
N PRO A 16 3.18 -13.90 -11.40
CA PRO A 16 4.02 -13.22 -12.38
C PRO A 16 3.25 -12.11 -13.12
N GLY A 17 3.83 -10.91 -13.21
CA GLY A 17 3.19 -9.74 -13.83
C GLY A 17 2.03 -9.12 -13.03
N GLY A 18 1.79 -9.56 -11.80
CA GLY A 18 0.86 -8.93 -10.85
C GLY A 18 1.32 -7.53 -10.42
N VAL A 19 0.46 -6.76 -9.75
CA VAL A 19 0.81 -5.41 -9.26
C VAL A 19 1.22 -5.50 -7.80
N ALA A 20 2.37 -4.92 -7.45
CA ALA A 20 2.84 -4.79 -6.08
C ALA A 20 2.57 -3.38 -5.55
N ILE A 21 1.52 -3.23 -4.73
CA ILE A 21 1.27 -2.03 -3.92
C ILE A 21 1.91 -2.22 -2.55
N VAL A 22 2.90 -1.39 -2.23
CA VAL A 22 3.72 -1.51 -1.02
C VAL A 22 3.69 -0.20 -0.25
N GLY A 23 3.31 -0.23 1.02
CA GLY A 23 3.50 0.91 1.91
C GLY A 23 4.99 1.25 2.03
N ASP A 24 5.33 2.50 1.76
CA ASP A 24 6.69 3.04 1.81
C ASP A 24 7.07 3.32 3.28
N GLN A 25 7.17 2.24 4.04
CA GLN A 25 7.53 2.24 5.44
C GLN A 25 8.65 1.23 5.65
N SER A 26 9.55 1.59 6.55
CA SER A 26 10.63 0.72 7.00
C SER A 26 10.54 0.61 8.52
N ILE A 27 10.18 -0.58 9.00
CA ILE A 27 10.10 -0.88 10.44
C ILE A 27 11.16 -1.93 10.76
N PRO A 28 12.35 -1.52 11.23
CA PRO A 28 13.43 -2.46 11.55
C PRO A 28 13.00 -3.45 12.64
N PRO A 29 13.17 -4.76 12.44
CA PRO A 29 13.02 -5.72 13.52
C PRO A 29 14.12 -5.54 14.55
N LEU A 30 13.90 -6.04 15.78
CA LEU A 30 14.87 -5.92 16.86
C LEU A 30 16.27 -6.44 16.49
N SER A 31 16.37 -7.51 15.69
CA SER A 31 17.67 -8.04 15.21
C SER A 31 18.49 -7.02 14.44
N VAL A 32 17.85 -6.19 13.61
CA VAL A 32 18.53 -5.10 12.89
C VAL A 32 18.94 -4.00 13.86
N SER A 33 18.06 -3.62 14.79
CA SER A 33 18.36 -2.61 15.81
C SER A 33 19.50 -3.03 16.74
N SER A 34 19.66 -4.33 17.00
CA SER A 34 20.75 -4.91 17.79
C SER A 34 22.06 -5.11 17.00
N GLY A 35 22.04 -4.89 15.67
CA GLY A 35 23.22 -4.99 14.80
C GLY A 35 23.50 -6.39 14.24
N ASP A 36 22.62 -7.36 14.50
CA ASP A 36 22.78 -8.75 14.05
C ASP A 36 22.35 -8.95 12.60
N ASP A 37 21.60 -8.01 12.03
CA ASP A 37 21.11 -8.05 10.65
C ASP A 37 21.00 -6.63 10.06
N ARG A 38 20.80 -6.52 8.74
CA ARG A 38 20.59 -5.22 8.05
C ARG A 38 19.22 -5.17 7.38
N TYR A 39 18.48 -4.10 7.65
CA TYR A 39 17.26 -3.82 6.91
C TYR A 39 17.61 -3.52 5.44
N PRO A 40 16.91 -4.13 4.47
CA PRO A 40 17.23 -3.92 3.07
C PRO A 40 16.89 -2.49 2.63
N ASP A 41 17.78 -1.87 1.88
CA ASP A 41 17.51 -0.57 1.28
C ASP A 41 16.48 -0.65 0.14
N ASP A 42 16.02 0.50 -0.33
CA ASP A 42 14.97 0.58 -1.36
C ASP A 42 15.38 -0.06 -2.68
N GLU A 43 16.67 -0.05 -3.01
CA GLU A 43 17.21 -0.70 -4.21
C GLU A 43 17.12 -2.22 -4.08
N GLN A 44 17.52 -2.77 -2.93
CA GLN A 44 17.44 -4.20 -2.63
C GLN A 44 16.00 -4.70 -2.57
N VAL A 45 15.09 -3.92 -1.97
CA VAL A 45 13.65 -4.21 -1.95
C VAL A 45 13.12 -4.26 -3.38
N ARG A 46 13.39 -3.21 -4.17
CA ARG A 46 12.93 -3.13 -5.56
C ARG A 46 13.52 -4.25 -6.42
N PHE A 47 14.81 -4.54 -6.29
CA PHE A 47 15.48 -5.62 -6.99
C PHE A 47 14.82 -6.98 -6.73
N THR A 48 14.46 -7.25 -5.47
CA THR A 48 13.80 -8.51 -5.10
C THR A 48 12.38 -8.60 -5.66
N LEU A 49 11.60 -7.52 -5.59
CA LEU A 49 10.25 -7.47 -6.16
C LEU A 49 10.26 -7.60 -7.69
N ASN A 50 11.26 -7.00 -8.36
CA ASN A 50 11.44 -7.05 -9.81
C ASN A 50 11.66 -8.46 -10.36
N LYS A 51 12.07 -9.42 -9.52
CA LYS A 51 12.16 -10.83 -9.92
C LYS A 51 10.79 -11.46 -10.24
N VAL A 52 9.69 -10.84 -9.81
CA VAL A 52 8.32 -11.35 -10.00
C VAL A 52 7.48 -10.40 -10.85
N THR A 53 7.65 -9.09 -10.70
CA THR A 53 6.90 -8.09 -11.48
C THR A 53 7.64 -6.76 -11.59
N GLU A 54 7.44 -6.07 -12.72
CA GLU A 54 7.92 -4.70 -12.93
C GLU A 54 6.93 -3.65 -12.40
N LYS A 55 5.69 -4.05 -12.10
CA LYS A 55 4.60 -3.16 -11.65
C LYS A 55 4.66 -2.93 -10.14
N ILE A 56 5.68 -2.18 -9.69
CA ILE A 56 5.97 -1.94 -8.27
C ILE A 56 5.70 -0.48 -7.92
N HIS A 57 4.79 -0.26 -6.97
CA HIS A 57 4.40 1.05 -6.50
C HIS A 57 4.61 1.16 -4.98
N PHE A 58 5.56 2.02 -4.58
CA PHE A 58 5.73 2.41 -3.19
C PHE A 58 4.83 3.60 -2.89
N ILE A 59 3.97 3.46 -1.88
CA ILE A 59 2.97 4.47 -1.51
C ILE A 59 3.34 5.02 -0.13
N PRO A 60 3.55 6.33 0.06
CA PRO A 60 3.81 6.94 1.37
C PRO A 60 2.53 7.00 2.22
N SER A 61 1.90 5.84 2.45
CA SER A 61 0.53 5.73 2.94
C SER A 61 0.34 6.27 4.35
N ILE A 62 1.35 6.16 5.21
CA ILE A 62 1.29 6.70 6.58
C ILE A 62 1.30 8.22 6.54
N SER A 63 2.25 8.83 5.82
CA SER A 63 2.32 10.28 5.66
C SER A 63 1.05 10.86 5.06
N LEU A 64 0.52 10.24 3.99
CA LEU A 64 -0.76 10.63 3.40
C LEU A 64 -1.93 10.52 4.39
N ALA A 65 -1.95 9.48 5.23
CA ALA A 65 -2.98 9.33 6.26
C ALA A 65 -2.84 10.33 7.40
N GLU A 66 -1.61 10.69 7.77
CA GLU A 66 -1.32 11.73 8.77
C GLU A 66 -1.77 13.12 8.31
N GLU A 67 -1.59 13.45 7.03
CA GLU A 67 -2.10 14.69 6.41
C GLU A 67 -3.64 14.78 6.47
N LEU A 68 -4.32 13.63 6.47
CA LEU A 68 -5.77 13.55 6.67
C LEU A 68 -6.19 13.64 8.15
N GLY A 69 -5.23 13.67 9.07
CA GLY A 69 -5.44 13.78 10.51
C GLY A 69 -5.48 12.44 11.26
N SER A 70 -5.16 11.31 10.61
CA SER A 70 -5.06 10.03 11.30
C SER A 70 -4.22 8.98 10.56
N ALA A 71 -3.07 8.60 11.10
CA ALA A 71 -2.29 7.47 10.57
C ALA A 71 -3.08 6.14 10.47
N ARG A 72 -4.20 5.99 11.22
CA ARG A 72 -5.03 4.79 11.23
C ARG A 72 -5.70 4.47 9.89
N VAL A 73 -5.82 5.43 8.98
CA VAL A 73 -6.46 5.20 7.66
C VAL A 73 -5.46 4.90 6.54
N HIS A 74 -4.18 4.68 6.85
CA HIS A 74 -3.16 4.35 5.84
C HIS A 74 -3.48 3.08 5.05
N ASN A 75 -4.16 2.11 5.66
CA ASN A 75 -4.63 0.90 4.99
C ASN A 75 -5.66 1.22 3.90
N ILE A 76 -6.53 2.22 4.12
CA ILE A 76 -7.50 2.67 3.14
C ILE A 76 -6.82 3.46 2.02
N VAL A 77 -5.75 4.20 2.32
CA VAL A 77 -4.89 4.80 1.28
C VAL A 77 -4.32 3.72 0.36
N LEU A 78 -3.78 2.62 0.90
CA LEU A 78 -3.30 1.51 0.08
C LEU A 78 -4.42 0.81 -0.70
N LEU A 79 -5.63 0.72 -0.14
CA LEU A 79 -6.80 0.17 -0.82
C LEU A 79 -7.23 1.05 -1.99
N GLY A 80 -7.22 2.38 -1.81
CA GLY A 80 -7.43 3.36 -2.86
C GLY A 80 -6.43 3.18 -3.99
N ALA A 81 -5.14 3.08 -3.67
CA ALA A 81 -4.08 2.82 -4.63
C ALA A 81 -4.30 1.51 -5.42
N LEU A 82 -4.67 0.43 -4.74
CA LEU A 82 -4.96 -0.85 -5.38
C LEU A 82 -6.17 -0.78 -6.33
N SER A 83 -7.21 -0.03 -5.95
CA SER A 83 -8.45 0.07 -6.71
C SER A 83 -8.29 0.65 -8.12
N THR A 84 -7.19 1.35 -8.41
CA THR A 84 -6.94 1.91 -9.76
C THR A 84 -6.43 0.87 -10.75
N PHE A 85 -6.00 -0.31 -10.29
CA PHE A 85 -5.53 -1.42 -11.11
C PHE A 85 -6.59 -2.52 -11.31
N ILE A 86 -7.80 -2.33 -10.76
CA ILE A 86 -8.92 -3.26 -10.88
C ILE A 86 -10.05 -2.54 -11.61
N GLU A 87 -9.98 -2.54 -12.93
CA GLU A 87 -10.87 -1.77 -13.80
C GLU A 87 -12.32 -2.27 -13.79
N ASP A 88 -12.52 -3.56 -13.53
CA ASP A 88 -13.85 -4.20 -13.51
C ASP A 88 -14.68 -3.84 -12.25
N VAL A 89 -14.13 -3.06 -11.32
CA VAL A 89 -14.81 -2.66 -10.08
C VAL A 89 -14.87 -1.14 -9.98
N ALA A 90 -16.08 -0.59 -10.03
CA ALA A 90 -16.31 0.85 -9.95
C ALA A 90 -15.82 1.42 -8.59
N PRO A 91 -15.31 2.66 -8.56
CA PRO A 91 -14.86 3.32 -7.32
C PRO A 91 -15.94 3.33 -6.22
N ASP A 92 -17.20 3.54 -6.62
CA ASP A 92 -18.34 3.58 -5.68
C ASP A 92 -18.55 2.24 -4.98
N THR A 93 -18.32 1.10 -5.66
CA THR A 93 -18.41 -0.23 -5.04
C THR A 93 -17.38 -0.41 -3.92
N TRP A 94 -16.18 0.16 -4.07
CA TRP A 94 -15.18 0.16 -2.99
C TRP A 94 -15.62 1.04 -1.82
N LEU A 95 -16.14 2.23 -2.11
CA LEU A 95 -16.62 3.18 -1.09
C LEU A 95 -17.77 2.59 -0.27
N GLU A 96 -18.77 2.00 -0.91
CA GLU A 96 -19.87 1.28 -0.24
C GLU A 96 -19.35 0.17 0.69
N ALA A 97 -18.38 -0.61 0.21
CA ALA A 97 -17.76 -1.68 1.01
C ALA A 97 -16.97 -1.14 2.22
N ILE A 98 -16.32 0.02 2.09
CA ILE A 98 -15.60 0.68 3.19
C ILE A 98 -16.61 1.21 4.22
N GLU A 99 -17.64 1.92 3.76
CA GLU A 99 -18.65 2.57 4.61
C GLU A 99 -19.42 1.59 5.49
N THR A 100 -19.76 0.42 4.93
CA THR A 100 -20.45 -0.64 5.68
C THR A 100 -19.60 -1.29 6.78
N ARG A 101 -18.28 -1.09 6.78
CA ARG A 101 -17.33 -1.71 7.72
C ARG A 101 -16.76 -0.74 8.74
N VAL A 102 -16.85 0.56 8.51
CA VAL A 102 -16.30 1.58 9.41
C VAL A 102 -17.41 2.23 10.25
N PRO A 103 -17.14 2.61 11.51
CA PRO A 103 -18.10 3.40 12.29
C PRO A 103 -18.49 4.68 11.56
N GLU A 104 -19.76 5.07 11.64
CA GLU A 104 -20.33 6.22 10.90
C GLU A 104 -19.50 7.50 11.03
N ARG A 105 -19.03 7.82 12.25
CA ARG A 105 -18.17 8.98 12.53
C ARG A 105 -16.83 9.01 11.76
N PHE A 106 -16.40 7.88 11.19
CA PHE A 106 -15.16 7.76 10.44
C PHE A 106 -15.39 7.61 8.93
N VAL A 107 -16.63 7.54 8.45
CA VAL A 107 -16.95 7.36 7.02
C VAL A 107 -16.23 8.39 6.16
N GLU A 108 -16.39 9.68 6.46
CA GLU A 108 -15.82 10.75 5.65
C GLU A 108 -14.28 10.71 5.60
N LEU A 109 -13.64 10.41 6.74
CA LEU A 109 -12.18 10.26 6.79
C LEU A 109 -11.71 9.09 5.92
N ASN A 110 -12.41 7.96 5.94
CA ASN A 110 -12.05 6.80 5.14
C ASN A 110 -12.34 7.02 3.64
N ARG A 111 -13.41 7.75 3.28
CA ARG A 111 -13.66 8.18 1.89
C ARG A 111 -12.51 9.03 1.35
N ARG A 112 -12.09 10.04 2.12
CA ARG A 112 -10.95 10.90 1.76
C ARG A 112 -9.66 10.09 1.63
N ALA A 113 -9.39 9.18 2.57
CA ALA A 113 -8.22 8.30 2.50
C ALA A 113 -8.22 7.42 1.25
N PHE A 114 -9.37 6.88 0.86
CA PHE A 114 -9.52 6.08 -0.36
C PHE A 114 -9.23 6.93 -1.60
N GLY A 115 -9.79 8.14 -1.67
CA GLY A 115 -9.52 9.10 -2.74
C GLY A 115 -8.04 9.46 -2.85
N THR A 116 -7.40 9.84 -1.74
CA THR A 116 -5.96 10.13 -1.66
C THR A 116 -5.13 8.93 -2.15
N GLY A 117 -5.53 7.71 -1.79
CA GLY A 117 -4.90 6.49 -2.29
C GLY A 117 -4.97 6.34 -3.80
N ARG A 118 -6.14 6.61 -4.41
CA ARG A 118 -6.32 6.56 -5.86
C ARG A 118 -5.46 7.59 -6.59
N GLU A 119 -5.28 8.77 -6.00
CA GLU A 119 -4.45 9.84 -6.56
C GLU A 119 -2.95 9.60 -6.40
N ALA A 120 -2.55 8.79 -5.41
CA ALA A 120 -1.14 8.50 -5.11
C ALA A 120 -0.45 7.59 -6.15
N VAL A 121 -1.19 7.06 -7.13
CA VAL A 121 -0.66 6.21 -8.19
C VAL A 121 -1.24 6.61 -9.53
N GLN A 122 -0.38 6.72 -10.53
CA GLN A 122 -0.82 6.78 -11.93
C GLN A 122 -0.76 5.36 -12.50
N PRO A 123 -1.91 4.77 -12.90
CA PRO A 123 -1.88 3.48 -13.57
C PRO A 123 -1.07 3.62 -14.86
N THR A 124 -0.04 2.79 -15.01
CA THR A 124 0.68 2.70 -16.28
C THR A 124 -0.23 2.00 -17.27
N ILE A 125 -0.88 2.77 -18.14
CA ILE A 125 -1.65 2.24 -19.27
C ILE A 125 -0.63 1.52 -20.16
N SER A 126 -0.74 0.20 -20.25
CA SER A 126 0.03 -0.63 -21.21
C SER A 126 -0.64 -0.60 -22.58
#